data_AF-X1LDP2-F1
#
_entry.id   AF-X1LDP2-F1
#
_cell.length_a   1.000
_cell.length_b   1.000
_cell.length_c   1.000
_cell.angle_alpha   90.00
_cell.angle_beta   90.00
_cell.angle_gamma   90.00
#
_symmetry.space_group_name_H-M   'P 1'
#
loop_
_entity.id
_entity.type
_entity.pdbx_description
1 polymer ?
#
loop_
_entity_poly.entity_id
_entity_poly.type
_entity_poly.pdbx_seq_one_letter_code
_entity_poly.pdbx_strand_id
1 'polypeptide(L)'
;MIEQGALKNPEPEIIIAQHVIPSLDVGKVGFKSGMYMASTDEIYITVKGKGGHAAIRNQIIDPVLIASHIIVALQEIVSNKD
;
A
#
# COMPACT_ATOMS: atom_id res chain seq x y z
N MET A 1 -6.73 14.84 -10.48
CA MET A 1 -5.69 15.48 -11.30
C MET A 1 -5.78 15.08 -12.77
N ILE A 2 -5.40 13.85 -13.15
CA ILE A 2 -5.43 13.42 -14.57
C ILE A 2 -6.86 13.38 -15.12
N GLU A 3 -7.78 12.70 -14.42
CA GLU A 3 -9.20 12.66 -14.80
C GLU A 3 -9.87 14.05 -14.83
N GLN A 4 -9.33 15.00 -14.06
CA GLN A 4 -9.78 16.38 -14.03
C GLN A 4 -9.20 17.22 -15.19
N GLY A 5 -8.53 16.59 -16.16
CA GLY A 5 -8.03 17.23 -17.36
C GLY A 5 -6.69 17.94 -17.22
N ALA A 6 -5.91 17.67 -16.17
CA ALA A 6 -4.63 18.35 -15.92
C ALA A 6 -3.60 18.19 -17.07
N LEU A 7 -3.78 17.20 -17.95
CA LEU A 7 -2.92 16.95 -19.12
C LEU A 7 -3.61 17.31 -20.44
N LYS A 8 -4.75 18.01 -20.40
CA LYS A 8 -5.49 18.44 -21.58
C LYS A 8 -5.33 19.96 -21.74
N ASN A 9 -4.95 20.38 -22.95
CA ASN A 9 -4.77 21.77 -23.37
C ASN A 9 -3.64 22.57 -22.65
N PRO A 10 -2.38 22.43 -23.09
CA PRO A 10 -1.90 21.54 -24.15
C PRO A 10 -1.70 20.12 -23.64
N GLU A 11 -1.74 19.16 -24.56
CA GLU A 11 -1.28 17.80 -24.27
C GLU A 11 0.26 17.79 -24.35
N PRO A 12 0.97 17.39 -23.28
CA PRO A 12 2.43 17.42 -23.28
C PRO A 12 3.01 16.34 -24.20
N GLU A 13 4.02 16.69 -24.99
CA GLU A 13 4.74 15.74 -25.84
C GLU A 13 5.63 14.78 -25.01
N ILE A 14 6.15 15.26 -23.88
CA ILE A 14 7.02 14.50 -22.97
C ILE A 14 6.68 14.89 -21.52
N ILE A 15 6.67 13.91 -20.61
CA ILE A 15 6.57 14.11 -19.17
C ILE A 15 7.84 13.57 -18.52
N ILE A 16 8.48 14.39 -17.69
CA ILE A 16 9.67 14.02 -16.91
C ILE A 16 9.32 14.21 -15.43
N ALA A 17 9.70 13.23 -14.61
CA ALA A 17 9.55 13.28 -13.16
C ALA A 17 10.82 12.77 -12.48
N GLN A 18 11.07 13.26 -11.28
CA GLN A 18 12.18 12.80 -10.43
C GLN A 18 11.69 12.57 -9.01
N HIS A 19 12.34 11.64 -8.31
CA HIS A 19 12.13 11.42 -6.88
C HIS A 19 13.51 11.33 -6.21
N VAL A 20 13.68 11.99 -5.07
CA VAL A 20 14.92 11.88 -4.29
C VAL A 20 15.08 10.45 -3.78
N ILE A 21 16.28 9.89 -3.94
CA ILE A 21 16.68 8.61 -3.37
C ILE A 21 17.86 8.88 -2.43
N PRO A 22 17.65 8.88 -1.09
CA PRO A 22 18.69 9.25 -0.14
C PRO A 22 19.94 8.36 -0.18
N SER A 23 19.81 7.12 -0.64
CA SER A 23 20.94 6.18 -0.79
C SER A 23 21.78 6.38 -2.05
N LEU A 24 21.40 7.31 -2.94
CA LEU A 24 22.18 7.64 -4.13
C LEU A 24 23.19 8.75 -3.80
N ASP A 25 24.44 8.59 -4.27
CA ASP A 25 25.50 9.58 -4.06
C ASP A 25 25.11 10.98 -4.56
N VAL A 26 25.55 12.00 -3.83
CA VAL A 26 25.33 13.40 -4.19
C VAL A 26 25.90 13.71 -5.57
N GLY A 27 25.14 14.45 -6.38
CA GLY A 27 25.52 14.83 -7.74
C GLY A 27 25.30 13.73 -8.79
N LYS A 28 24.63 12.63 -8.43
CA LYS A 28 24.24 11.56 -9.36
C LYS A 28 22.73 11.57 -9.63
N VAL A 29 22.37 11.07 -10.81
CA VAL A 29 20.99 10.80 -11.22
C VAL A 29 20.93 9.39 -11.79
N GLY A 30 19.96 8.59 -11.34
CA GLY A 30 19.74 7.22 -11.81
C GLY A 30 18.65 7.17 -12.89
N PHE A 31 18.87 6.33 -13.91
CA PHE A 31 17.92 6.07 -14.98
C PHE A 31 17.84 4.57 -15.27
N LYS A 32 16.67 4.07 -15.61
CA LYS A 32 16.48 2.75 -16.20
C LYS A 32 15.32 2.82 -17.22
N SER A 33 15.52 2.19 -18.36
CA SER A 33 14.49 2.07 -19.40
C SER A 33 13.43 1.03 -19.01
N GLY A 34 12.20 1.23 -19.51
CA GLY A 34 11.07 0.34 -19.21
C GLY A 34 10.56 0.49 -17.77
N MET A 35 10.18 -0.62 -17.15
CA MET A 35 9.60 -0.62 -15.79
C MET A 35 10.63 -0.21 -14.74
N TYR A 36 10.42 0.95 -14.12
CA TYR A 36 11.32 1.49 -13.11
C TYR A 36 10.95 1.04 -11.68
N MET A 37 9.67 1.14 -11.31
CA MET A 37 9.14 0.81 -9.98
C MET A 37 8.07 -0.29 -10.05
N ALA A 38 7.80 -0.93 -8.90
CA ALA A 38 6.65 -1.81 -8.74
C ALA A 38 5.34 -1.01 -8.75
N SER A 39 4.25 -1.65 -9.18
CA SER A 39 2.90 -1.13 -8.93
C SER A 39 2.59 -1.18 -7.44
N THR A 40 1.75 -0.28 -6.96
CA THR A 40 1.26 -0.27 -5.59
C THR A 40 -0.25 -0.05 -5.58
N ASP A 41 -0.93 -0.73 -4.68
CA ASP A 41 -2.35 -0.58 -4.40
C ASP A 41 -2.56 -0.49 -2.89
N GLU A 42 -3.67 0.13 -2.48
CA GLU A 42 -4.07 0.22 -1.08
C GLU A 42 -5.34 -0.60 -0.85
N ILE A 43 -5.37 -1.35 0.25
CA ILE A 43 -6.56 -2.09 0.69
C ILE A 43 -6.97 -1.65 2.09
N TYR A 44 -8.27 -1.50 2.30
CA TYR A 44 -8.85 -1.09 3.58
C TYR A 44 -9.75 -2.19 4.12
N ILE A 45 -9.39 -2.77 5.26
CA ILE A 45 -10.12 -3.87 5.89
C ILE A 45 -10.69 -3.37 7.23
N THR A 46 -12.02 -3.43 7.37
CA THR A 46 -12.69 -3.14 8.64
C THR A 46 -13.13 -4.44 9.32
N VAL A 47 -12.54 -4.75 10.48
CA VAL A 47 -12.94 -5.91 11.29
C VAL A 47 -13.98 -5.47 12.31
N LYS A 48 -15.22 -5.98 12.17
CA LYS A 48 -16.32 -5.68 13.09
C LYS A 48 -16.48 -6.80 14.11
N GLY A 49 -16.25 -6.49 15.38
CA GLY A 49 -16.48 -7.39 16.51
C GLY A 49 -17.79 -7.10 17.24
N LYS A 50 -17.91 -7.66 18.44
CA LYS A 50 -19.00 -7.45 19.38
C LYS A 50 -18.41 -7.32 20.78
N GLY A 51 -18.58 -6.15 21.40
CA GLY A 51 -18.09 -5.90 22.76
C GLY A 51 -18.92 -6.61 23.84
N GLY A 52 -18.42 -6.61 25.07
CA GLY A 52 -19.06 -7.23 26.23
C GLY A 52 -18.14 -7.21 27.46
N HIS A 53 -18.56 -7.87 28.54
CA HIS A 53 -17.74 -7.98 29.74
C HIS A 53 -16.58 -8.96 29.52
N ALA A 54 -15.33 -8.51 29.72
CA ALA A 54 -14.13 -9.28 29.33
C ALA A 54 -14.03 -10.68 29.96
N ALA A 55 -14.63 -10.89 31.14
CA ALA A 55 -14.67 -12.19 31.80
C ALA A 55 -15.70 -13.17 31.18
N ILE A 56 -16.66 -12.68 30.38
CA ILE A 56 -17.73 -13.46 29.74
C ILE A 56 -17.43 -13.58 28.24
N ARG A 57 -16.34 -14.28 27.92
CA ARG A 57 -15.80 -14.33 26.54
C ARG A 57 -16.77 -14.91 25.52
N ASN A 58 -17.66 -15.82 25.92
CA ASN A 58 -18.65 -16.41 25.01
C ASN A 58 -19.70 -15.42 24.48
N GLN A 59 -19.76 -14.20 25.02
CA GLN A 59 -20.66 -13.14 24.53
C GLN A 59 -19.94 -12.09 23.66
N ILE A 60 -18.61 -12.18 23.54
CA ILE A 60 -17.73 -11.23 22.84
C ILE A 60 -17.30 -11.83 21.50
N ILE A 61 -17.20 -10.98 20.47
CA ILE A 61 -16.45 -11.28 19.24
C ILE A 61 -15.28 -10.31 19.22
N ASP A 62 -14.08 -10.82 19.46
CA ASP A 62 -12.87 -10.01 19.63
C ASP A 62 -12.29 -9.59 18.26
N PRO A 63 -12.43 -8.32 17.84
CA PRO A 63 -11.91 -7.86 16.55
C PRO A 63 -10.38 -7.74 16.54
N VAL A 64 -9.73 -7.60 17.71
CA VAL A 64 -8.27 -7.50 17.79
C VAL A 64 -7.64 -8.84 17.46
N LEU A 65 -8.12 -9.92 18.07
CA LEU A 65 -7.64 -11.26 17.78
C LEU A 65 -7.85 -11.63 16.30
N ILE A 66 -9.02 -11.32 15.75
CA ILE A 66 -9.31 -11.55 14.31
C ILE A 66 -8.34 -10.76 13.42
N ALA A 67 -8.12 -9.47 13.71
CA ALA A 67 -7.19 -8.64 12.96
C ALA A 67 -5.74 -9.17 13.04
N SER A 68 -5.31 -9.66 14.20
CA SER A 68 -3.99 -10.29 14.36
C SER A 68 -3.82 -11.51 13.45
N HIS A 69 -4.83 -12.38 13.37
CA HIS A 69 -4.80 -13.52 12.45
C HIS A 69 -4.76 -13.10 10.98
N ILE A 70 -5.50 -12.05 10.60
CA ILE A 70 -5.46 -11.49 9.25
C ILE A 70 -4.05 -11.02 8.89
N ILE A 71 -3.37 -10.28 9.79
CA ILE A 71 -2.00 -9.79 9.55
C ILE A 71 -1.04 -10.95 9.31
N VAL A 72 -1.08 -11.99 10.14
CA VAL A 72 -0.21 -13.17 9.99
C VAL A 72 -0.48 -13.87 8.65
N ALA A 73 -1.74 -14.09 8.30
CA ALA A 73 -2.11 -14.72 7.02
C ALA A 73 -1.68 -13.90 5.80
N LEU A 74 -1.78 -12.56 5.86
CA LEU A 74 -1.30 -11.68 4.78
C LEU A 74 0.21 -11.80 4.56
N GLN A 75 0.98 -12.02 5.63
CA GLN A 75 2.42 -12.22 5.51
C GLN A 75 2.76 -13.52 4.76
N GLU A 76 1.99 -14.59 4.96
CA GLU A 76 2.20 -15.86 4.26
C GLU A 76 2.01 -15.74 2.74
N ILE A 77 1.12 -14.86 2.28
CA ILE A 77 0.89 -14.62 0.84
C ILE A 77 2.12 -14.00 0.17
N VAL A 78 2.84 -13.14 0.89
CA VAL A 78 4.05 -12.48 0.35
C VAL A 78 5.27 -13.39 0.48
N SER A 79 5.40 -14.10 1.60
CA SER A 79 6.58 -14.93 1.89
C SER A 79 6.65 -16.24 1.08
N ASN A 80 5.53 -16.78 0.59
CA ASN A 80 5.47 -18.03 -0.19
C ASN A 80 5.40 -17.79 -1.72
N LYS A 81 5.97 -16.70 -2.22
CA LYS A 81 5.96 -16.35 -3.65
C LYS A 81 7.17 -16.86 -4.45
N ASP A 82 7.87 -17.87 -3.93
CA ASP A 82 8.90 -18.61 -4.66
C ASP A 82 8.32 -19.86 -5.34
#